data_AF-E6VX38-F1
#
_entry.id   AF-E6VX38-F1
#
_cell.length_a   1.000
_cell.length_b   1.000
_cell.length_c   1.000
_cell.angle_alpha   90.00
_cell.angle_beta   90.00
_cell.angle_gamma   90.00
#
_symmetry.space_group_name_H-M   'P 1'
#
loop_
_entity.id
_entity.type
_entity.pdbx_description
1 polymer ?
#
loop_
_entity_poly.entity_id
_entity_poly.type
_entity_poly.pdbx_seq_one_letter_code
_entity_poly.pdbx_strand_id
1 'polypeptide(L)' 'MDRWIKMGRACALADVHRDTMRKWCRDGYVVARKVQAGSRHDWRILESSLPVFSDGLESKALVLMKKAGL' A
#
# COMPACT_ATOMS: atom_id res chain seq x y z
N MET A 1 19.21 1.91 4.12
CA MET A 1 19.15 2.36 2.71
C MET A 1 17.69 2.46 2.31
N ASP A 2 17.26 3.61 1.81
CA ASP A 2 15.88 3.81 1.35
C ASP A 2 15.61 3.02 0.06
N ARG A 3 14.82 1.94 0.19
CA ARG A 3 14.48 1.09 -0.94
C ARG A 3 13.21 1.59 -1.63
N TRP A 4 13.33 1.91 -2.92
CA TRP A 4 12.22 2.32 -3.77
C TRP A 4 11.71 1.13 -4.58
N ILE A 5 10.46 0.74 -4.39
CA ILE A 5 9.85 -0.43 -5.02
C ILE A 5 8.72 -0.03 -5.99
N LYS A 6 8.38 -0.93 -6.92
CA LYS A 6 7.26 -0.70 -7.85
C LYS A 6 5.93 -0.72 -7.09
N MET A 7 4.96 0.07 -7.55
CA MET A 7 3.59 0.09 -7.02
C MET A 7 2.98 -1.30 -6.83
N GLY A 8 3.15 -2.22 -7.80
CA GLY A 8 2.62 -3.58 -7.69
C GLY A 8 3.23 -4.38 -6.54
N ARG A 9 4.54 -4.23 -6.29
CA ARG A 9 5.20 -4.86 -5.15
C ARG A 9 4.77 -4.24 -3.83
N ALA A 10 4.61 -2.92 -3.80
CA ALA A 10 4.11 -2.20 -2.63
C ALA A 10 2.71 -2.65 -2.23
N CYS A 11 1.81 -2.84 -3.21
CA CYS A 11 0.46 -3.36 -2.98
C CYS A 11 0.50 -4.77 -2.37
N ALA A 12 1.39 -5.63 -2.89
CA ALA A 12 1.55 -6.99 -2.36
C ALA A 12 2.15 -7.04 -0.94
N LEU A 13 3.03 -6.09 -0.59
CA LEU A 13 3.60 -6.01 0.76
C LEU A 13 2.63 -5.44 1.79
N ALA A 14 1.76 -4.53 1.37
CA ALA A 14 0.78 -3.89 2.25
C ALA A 14 -0.60 -4.59 2.24
N ASP A 15 -0.75 -5.69 1.50
CA ASP A 15 -2.01 -6.41 1.25
C ASP A 15 -3.20 -5.49 0.91
N VAL A 16 -2.99 -4.57 -0.04
CA VAL A 16 -4.04 -3.64 -0.50
C VAL A 16 -4.17 -3.58 -2.01
N HIS A 17 -5.37 -3.24 -2.47
CA HIS A 17 -5.62 -2.96 -3.88
C HIS A 17 -4.88 -1.69 -4.34
N ARG A 18 -4.62 -1.61 -5.65
CA ARG A 18 -3.92 -0.47 -6.26
C ARG A 18 -4.63 0.86 -6.03
N ASP A 19 -5.96 0.87 -5.98
CA ASP A 19 -6.73 2.10 -5.76
C ASP A 19 -6.59 2.63 -4.34
N THR A 20 -6.56 1.74 -3.34
CA THR A 20 -6.24 2.10 -1.95
C THR A 20 -4.85 2.69 -1.85
N MET A 21 -3.86 2.02 -2.44
CA MET A 21 -2.48 2.54 -2.46
C MET A 21 -2.38 3.89 -3.16
N ARG A 22 -3.11 4.12 -4.27
CA ARG A 22 -3.17 5.44 -4.93
C ARG A 22 -3.77 6.51 -4.03
N LYS A 23 -4.79 6.16 -3.25
CA LYS A 23 -5.39 7.06 -2.26
C LYS A 23 -4.37 7.41 -1.18
N TRP A 24 -3.64 6.43 -0.65
CA TRP A 24 -2.57 6.68 0.33
C TRP A 24 -1.44 7.56 -0.19
N CYS A 25 -1.02 7.39 -1.45
CA CYS A 25 -0.05 8.27 -2.08
C CYS A 25 -0.58 9.71 -2.21
N ARG A 26 -1.88 9.88 -2.49
CA ARG A 26 -2.53 11.19 -2.64
C ARG A 26 -2.68 11.91 -1.31
N ASP A 27 -3.08 11.15 -0.30
CA ASP A 27 -3.38 11.65 1.05
C ASP A 27 -2.10 11.81 1.89
N GLY A 28 -0.93 11.41 1.36
CA GLY A 28 0.38 11.57 2.01
C GLY A 28 0.74 10.49 3.04
N TYR A 29 -0.08 9.45 3.19
CA TYR A 29 0.19 8.33 4.10
C TYR A 29 1.39 7.48 3.67
N VAL A 30 1.68 7.43 2.37
CA VAL A 30 2.78 6.65 1.79
C VAL A 30 3.62 7.56 0.91
N VAL A 31 4.93 7.48 1.06
CA VAL A 31 5.88 8.28 0.28
C VAL A 31 6.03 7.65 -1.11
N ALA A 32 5.65 8.41 -2.13
CA ALA A 32 5.67 7.98 -3.51
C ALA A 32 6.34 9.02 -4.40
N ARG A 33 7.04 8.56 -5.44
CA ARG A 33 7.58 9.43 -6.50
C ARG A 33 7.27 8.88 -7.88
N LYS A 34 7.09 9.80 -8.83
CA LYS A 34 7.04 9.47 -10.26
C LYS A 34 8.47 9.42 -10.78
N VAL A 35 8.80 8.34 -11.48
CA VAL A 35 10.08 8.16 -12.15
C VAL A 35 9.81 8.02 -13.64
N GLN A 36 10.56 8.74 -14.46
CA GLN A 36 10.46 8.62 -15.91
C GLN A 36 11.05 7.27 -16.34
N ALA A 37 10.28 6.49 -17.07
CA ALA A 37 10.65 5.20 -17.64
C ALA A 37 10.39 5.26 -19.15
N GLY A 38 11.32 5.88 -19.87
CA GLY A 38 11.16 6.18 -21.30
C GLY A 38 10.03 7.18 -21.53
N SER A 39 9.05 6.80 -22.35
CA SER A 39 7.86 7.61 -22.65
C SER A 39 6.76 7.52 -21.59
N ARG A 40 6.93 6.68 -20.56
CA ARG A 40 5.94 6.46 -19.50
C ARG A 40 6.44 6.96 -18.15
N HIS A 41 5.51 7.29 -17.26
CA HIS A 41 5.80 7.59 -15.87
C HIS A 41 5.44 6.39 -15.01
N ASP A 42 6.41 5.93 -14.24
CA ASP A 42 6.29 4.82 -13.30
C ASP A 42 6.19 5.35 -11.87
N TRP A 43 5.26 4.82 -11.08
CA TRP A 43 5.21 5.11 -9.66
C TRP A 43 6.18 4.20 -8.90
N ARG A 44 7.01 4.83 -8.05
CA ARG A 44 7.89 4.16 -7.09
C ARG A 44 7.48 4.55 -5.68
N ILE A 45 7.36 3.56 -4.82
CA ILE A 45 6.95 3.70 -3.43
C ILE A 45 8.16 3.45 -2.54
N LEU A 46 8.33 4.26 -1.50
CA LEU A 46 9.36 4.04 -0.50
C LEU A 46 8.91 2.91 0.43
N GLU A 47 9.66 1.79 0.45
CA GLU A 47 9.30 0.58 1.19
C GLU A 47 9.12 0.84 2.68
N SER A 48 9.95 1.70 3.29
CA SER A 48 9.86 2.08 4.70
C SER A 48 8.64 2.93 5.07
N SER A 49 7.97 3.53 4.08
CA SER A 49 6.72 4.28 4.31
C SER A 49 5.47 3.42 4.24
N LEU A 50 5.61 2.14 3.88
CA LEU A 50 4.46 1.26 3.80
C LEU A 50 4.00 0.84 5.19
N PRO A 51 2.69 0.88 5.47
CA PRO A 51 2.15 0.22 6.65
C PRO A 51 2.38 -1.28 6.49
N VAL A 52 3.28 -1.84 7.31
CA VAL A 52 3.47 -3.28 7.41
C VAL A 52 2.29 -3.80 8.21
N PHE A 53 1.24 -4.25 7.51
CA PHE A 53 0.25 -5.10 8.13
C PHE A 53 0.91 -6.47 8.29
N SER A 54 1.54 -6.70 9.45
CA SER A 54 1.97 -8.02 9.85
C SER A 54 0.73 -8.91 9.79
N ASP A 55 0.69 -9.81 8.81
CA ASP A 55 -0.39 -10.78 8.64
C ASP A 55 -0.37 -11.71 9.86
N GLY A 56 -1.16 -11.31 10.85
CA GLY A 56 -1.31 -11.96 12.15
C GLY A 56 -2.76 -11.87 12.55
N LEU A 57 -3.62 -12.57 11.81
CA LEU A 57 -4.86 -13.15 12.32
C LEU A 57 -6.05 -12.23 12.68
N GLU A 58 -5.94 -10.90 12.76
CA GLU A 58 -7.07 -10.09 13.30
C GLU A 58 -7.97 -9.37 12.27
N SER A 59 -7.50 -9.04 11.07
CA SER A 59 -8.23 -8.06 10.23
C SER A 59 -9.45 -8.60 9.49
N LYS A 60 -9.50 -9.90 9.14
CA LYS A 60 -10.70 -10.48 8.49
C LYS A 60 -11.80 -10.89 9.49
N ALA A 61 -11.44 -11.23 10.74
CA ALA A 61 -12.42 -11.55 11.78
C ALA A 61 -13.15 -10.29 12.27
N LEU A 62 -12.44 -9.16 12.45
CA LEU A 62 -13.04 -7.93 12.96
C LEU A 62 -14.07 -7.30 12.00
N VAL A 63 -13.83 -7.39 10.68
CA VAL A 63 -14.77 -6.83 9.68
C VAL A 63 -16.05 -7.67 9.58
N LEU A 64 -15.98 -8.98 9.82
CA LEU A 64 -17.16 -9.84 9.86
C LEU A 64 -17.94 -9.70 11.17
N MET A 65 -17.27 -9.56 12.32
CA MET A 65 -17.95 -9.36 13.61
C MET A 65 -18.69 -8.03 13.69
N LYS A 66 -18.13 -6.95 13.15
CA LYS A 66 -18.79 -5.63 13.13
C LYS A 66 -20.05 -5.58 12.26
N LYS A 67 -20.22 -6.56 11.36
CA LYS A 67 -21.40 -6.71 10.49
C LYS A 67 -22.46 -7.66 11.08
N ALA A 68 -22.10 -8.43 12.11
CA ALA A 68 -22.98 -9.38 12.79
C ALA A 68 -23.72 -8.79 14.01
N GLY A 69 -23.44 -7.53 14.39
CA GLY A 69 -24.22 -6.81 15.40
C GLY A 69 -24.16 -7.41 16.81
N LEU A 70 -22.96 -7.81 17.25
CA LEU A 70 -22.66 -8.01 18.67
C LEU A 70 -22.01 -6.75 19.25
#